data_AF-A0A9D9L6R6-F1
#
_entry.id   AF-A0A9D9L6R6-F1
#
_cell.length_a   1.000
_cell.length_b   1.000
_cell.length_c   1.000
_cell.angle_alpha   90.00
_cell.angle_beta   90.00
_cell.angle_gamma   90.00
#
_symmetry.space_group_name_H-M   'P 1'
#
loop_
_entity.id
_entity.type
_entity.pdbx_description
1 polymer ?
#
loop_
_entity_poly.entity_id
_entity_poly.type
_entity_poly.pdbx_seq_one_letter_code
_entity_poly.pdbx_strand_id
1 'polypeptide(L)'
;MPYIEENFPVKTGRENTAVAGVSQGGAESLTTGFKWLDKFGYISGFAPDSGVIPTDYYKGTFWNTPYFEEFPMPDEDEVPYYLYMTCGTEDPWNLDVTKYYAQVWDEMGLKHQTDYPEGYAHNYKFWRQCFYNYLRRTFTVPVQPKATLGDASGDGGVDVTDISMMAAHIKGIHSLTASALMLADVDRSGKLNVSDIALTAAHIKGIRVLK
;
A
#
# COMPACT_ATOMS: atom_id res chain seq x y z
N MET A 1 12.33 -6.32 6.05
CA MET A 1 12.40 -7.65 6.69
C MET A 1 13.87 -8.07 6.79
N PRO A 2 14.57 -7.76 7.90
CA PRO A 2 16.04 -7.77 7.93
C PRO A 2 16.70 -9.09 7.54
N TYR A 3 16.25 -10.21 8.12
CA TYR A 3 16.83 -11.52 7.79
C TYR A 3 16.65 -11.89 6.31
N ILE A 4 15.49 -11.60 5.72
CA ILE A 4 15.22 -11.88 4.30
C ILE A 4 16.08 -10.98 3.40
N GLU A 5 16.19 -9.69 3.73
CA GLU A 5 17.00 -8.71 3.00
C GLU A 5 18.50 -9.04 3.04
N GLU A 6 18.98 -9.60 4.15
CA GLU A 6 20.38 -10.01 4.32
C GLU A 6 20.71 -11.32 3.58
N ASN A 7 19.75 -12.26 3.51
CA ASN A 7 20.00 -13.62 3.00
C ASN A 7 19.52 -13.85 1.56
N PHE A 8 18.68 -12.98 1.01
CA PHE A 8 18.11 -13.13 -0.33
C PHE A 8 18.12 -11.80 -1.10
N PRO A 9 18.37 -11.81 -2.42
CA PRO A 9 18.27 -10.61 -3.24
C PRO A 9 16.79 -10.25 -3.45
N VAL A 10 16.25 -9.45 -2.53
CA VAL A 10 14.87 -8.96 -2.57
C VAL A 10 14.85 -7.46 -2.77
N LYS A 11 13.80 -6.97 -3.43
CA LYS A 11 13.50 -5.53 -3.43
C LYS A 11 12.88 -5.15 -2.09
N THR A 12 13.24 -3.98 -1.58
CA THR A 12 12.68 -3.41 -0.34
C THR A 12 11.57 -2.42 -0.67
N GLY A 13 10.91 -1.88 0.36
CA GLY A 13 9.81 -0.92 0.18
C GLY A 13 8.44 -1.58 0.09
N ARG A 14 7.40 -0.82 0.41
CA ARG A 14 6.01 -1.31 0.45
C ARG A 14 5.49 -1.72 -0.93
N GLU A 15 5.98 -1.05 -1.97
CA GLU A 15 5.73 -1.35 -3.37
C GLU A 15 6.25 -2.71 -3.82
N ASN A 16 7.16 -3.31 -3.05
CA ASN A 16 7.71 -4.64 -3.27
C ASN A 16 7.34 -5.65 -2.17
N THR A 17 6.45 -5.28 -1.25
CA THR A 17 6.13 -6.10 -0.07
C THR A 17 4.63 -6.35 0.05
N ALA A 18 4.27 -7.64 0.16
CA ALA A 18 2.90 -8.11 0.26
C ALA A 18 2.71 -9.04 1.46
N VAL A 19 1.54 -9.03 2.07
CA VAL A 19 1.13 -9.98 3.12
C VAL A 19 -0.22 -10.62 2.75
N ALA A 20 -0.32 -11.93 2.93
CA ALA A 20 -1.53 -12.69 2.69
C ALA A 20 -1.56 -13.97 3.51
N GLY A 21 -2.76 -14.41 3.89
CA GLY A 21 -2.96 -15.63 4.67
C GLY A 21 -4.37 -16.18 4.57
N VAL A 22 -4.57 -17.38 5.12
CA VAL A 22 -5.85 -18.12 5.08
C VAL A 22 -6.45 -18.24 6.48
N SER A 23 -7.77 -18.18 6.64
CA SER A 23 -8.46 -18.41 7.92
C SER A 23 -7.88 -17.52 9.04
N GLN A 24 -7.39 -18.10 10.14
CA GLN A 24 -6.70 -17.37 11.21
C GLN A 24 -5.52 -16.57 10.66
N GLY A 25 -4.71 -17.18 9.80
CA GLY A 25 -3.61 -16.50 9.10
C GLY A 25 -4.11 -15.36 8.18
N GLY A 26 -5.35 -15.43 7.71
CA GLY A 26 -6.01 -14.36 6.98
C GLY A 26 -6.31 -13.17 7.89
N ALA A 27 -6.88 -13.42 9.07
CA ALA A 27 -7.07 -12.37 10.09
C ALA A 27 -5.72 -11.77 10.52
N GLU A 28 -4.71 -12.60 10.78
CA GLU A 28 -3.35 -12.16 11.12
C GLU A 28 -2.69 -11.35 10.00
N SER A 29 -2.95 -11.69 8.74
CA SER A 29 -2.45 -10.95 7.58
C SER A 29 -3.09 -9.58 7.44
N LEU A 30 -4.41 -9.48 7.66
CA LEU A 30 -5.11 -8.20 7.72
C LEU A 30 -4.57 -7.36 8.87
N THR A 31 -4.49 -7.93 10.07
CA THR A 31 -3.94 -7.25 11.25
C THR A 31 -2.52 -6.75 11.02
N THR A 32 -1.65 -7.58 10.45
CA THR A 32 -0.27 -7.22 10.12
C THR A 32 -0.22 -6.12 9.06
N GLY A 33 -0.97 -6.27 7.97
CA GLY A 33 -0.99 -5.29 6.89
C GLY A 33 -1.42 -3.90 7.37
N PHE A 34 -2.53 -3.83 8.12
CA PHE A 34 -3.06 -2.57 8.63
C PHE A 34 -2.22 -1.97 9.77
N LYS A 35 -1.50 -2.78 10.55
CA LYS A 35 -0.61 -2.28 11.59
C LYS A 35 0.66 -1.63 11.03
N TRP A 36 1.12 -2.08 9.86
CA TRP A 36 2.38 -1.67 9.25
C TRP A 36 2.16 -1.25 7.79
N LEU A 37 1.23 -0.33 7.57
CA LEU A 37 0.88 0.18 6.25
C LEU A 37 2.08 0.82 5.52
N ASP A 38 3.02 1.39 6.27
CA ASP A 38 4.33 1.87 5.81
C ASP A 38 5.19 0.78 5.16
N LYS A 39 4.94 -0.50 5.49
CA LYS A 39 5.73 -1.66 5.02
C LYS A 39 5.02 -2.51 4.00
N PHE A 40 3.69 -2.57 4.01
CA PHE A 40 2.91 -3.45 3.14
C PHE A 40 2.10 -2.65 2.14
N GLY A 41 2.39 -2.83 0.86
CA GLY A 41 1.63 -2.23 -0.24
C GLY A 41 0.48 -3.11 -0.73
N TYR A 42 0.50 -4.40 -0.42
CA TYR A 42 -0.50 -5.37 -0.87
C TYR A 42 -0.91 -6.24 0.31
N ILE A 43 -2.20 -6.24 0.63
CA ILE A 43 -2.74 -6.87 1.84
C ILE A 43 -3.91 -7.76 1.44
N SER A 44 -3.92 -9.00 1.94
CA SER A 44 -5.02 -9.91 1.67
C SER A 44 -5.39 -10.88 2.79
N GLY A 45 -6.67 -11.20 2.88
CA GLY A 45 -7.21 -12.29 3.70
C GLY A 45 -8.04 -13.27 2.85
N PHE A 46 -7.70 -14.57 2.88
CA PHE A 46 -8.48 -15.63 2.23
C PHE A 46 -9.33 -16.36 3.28
N ALA A 47 -10.64 -16.17 3.21
CA ALA A 47 -11.62 -16.57 4.22
C ALA A 47 -11.13 -16.16 5.62
N PRO A 48 -10.82 -14.88 5.88
CA PRO A 48 -10.25 -14.46 7.15
C PRO A 48 -11.21 -14.75 8.31
N ASP A 49 -10.65 -15.20 9.43
CA ASP A 49 -11.41 -15.38 10.67
C ASP A 49 -11.84 -14.02 11.26
N SER A 50 -12.72 -14.06 12.26
CA SER A 50 -12.99 -12.90 13.12
C SER A 50 -11.74 -12.52 13.94
N GLY A 51 -11.79 -11.38 14.64
CA GLY A 51 -10.71 -10.96 15.55
C GLY A 51 -9.73 -9.95 14.98
N VAL A 52 -10.00 -9.35 13.81
CA VAL A 52 -9.28 -8.15 13.37
C VAL A 52 -9.84 -6.92 14.08
N ILE A 53 -11.16 -6.75 14.00
CA ILE A 53 -11.96 -5.72 14.69
C ILE A 53 -13.17 -6.38 15.38
N PRO A 54 -13.87 -5.69 16.31
CA PRO A 54 -15.05 -6.24 16.97
C PRO A 54 -16.15 -6.59 15.97
N THR A 55 -16.84 -7.69 16.24
CA THR A 55 -18.00 -8.16 15.46
C THR A 55 -18.92 -8.98 16.35
N ASP A 56 -20.18 -9.18 15.96
CA ASP A 56 -21.10 -10.05 16.70
C ASP A 56 -20.90 -11.55 16.37
N TYR A 57 -20.22 -11.88 15.26
CA TYR A 57 -19.84 -13.25 14.95
C TYR A 57 -18.82 -13.77 15.96
N TYR A 58 -19.06 -14.94 16.54
CA TYR A 58 -18.18 -15.59 17.53
C TYR A 58 -17.86 -14.72 18.77
N LYS A 59 -18.68 -13.73 19.08
CA LYS A 59 -18.48 -12.79 20.20
C LYS A 59 -18.29 -13.53 21.53
N GLY A 60 -17.27 -13.12 22.29
CA GLY A 60 -16.92 -13.73 23.58
C GLY A 60 -16.22 -15.09 23.49
N THR A 61 -15.88 -15.56 22.28
CA THR A 61 -15.05 -16.74 22.08
C THR A 61 -13.62 -16.34 21.74
N PHE A 62 -12.69 -17.31 21.81
CA PHE A 62 -11.29 -17.10 21.42
C PHE A 62 -11.14 -16.59 19.98
N TRP A 63 -12.05 -16.97 19.07
CA TRP A 63 -12.01 -16.60 17.65
C TRP A 63 -12.39 -15.14 17.38
N ASN A 64 -12.95 -14.44 18.36
CA ASN A 64 -13.24 -13.01 18.28
C ASN A 64 -12.58 -12.29 19.44
N THR A 65 -11.26 -12.20 19.33
CA THR A 65 -10.39 -11.39 20.20
C THR A 65 -9.80 -10.27 19.34
N PRO A 66 -10.54 -9.16 19.14
CA PRO A 66 -10.14 -8.09 18.21
C PRO A 66 -8.76 -7.55 18.52
N TYR A 67 -7.95 -7.37 17.48
CA TYR A 67 -6.65 -6.73 17.62
C TYR A 67 -6.78 -5.20 17.66
N PHE A 68 -7.70 -4.65 16.88
CA PHE A 68 -8.05 -3.24 16.88
C PHE A 68 -9.48 -3.03 17.34
N GLU A 69 -9.80 -1.82 17.81
CA GLU A 69 -11.20 -1.39 18.01
C GLU A 69 -11.89 -1.09 16.67
N GLU A 70 -11.12 -0.60 15.69
CA GLU A 70 -11.52 -0.31 14.32
C GLU A 70 -10.33 -0.48 13.38
N PHE A 71 -10.55 -0.64 12.07
CA PHE A 71 -9.43 -0.72 11.13
C PHE A 71 -8.68 0.62 11.13
N PRO A 72 -7.33 0.61 11.26
CA PRO A 72 -6.54 1.81 11.07
C PRO A 72 -6.80 2.45 9.71
N MET A 73 -7.13 3.74 9.70
CA MET A 73 -7.25 4.50 8.45
C MET A 73 -5.85 4.78 7.90
N PRO A 74 -5.54 4.39 6.65
CA PRO A 74 -4.26 4.74 6.03
C PRO A 74 -4.15 6.24 5.77
N ASP A 75 -2.94 6.77 5.95
CA ASP A 75 -2.56 8.06 5.39
C ASP A 75 -2.58 8.02 3.85
N GLU A 76 -2.63 9.18 3.20
CA GLU A 76 -2.79 9.30 1.75
C GLU A 76 -1.74 8.50 0.95
N ASP A 77 -0.49 8.44 1.44
CA ASP A 77 0.62 7.73 0.81
C ASP A 77 0.77 6.26 1.27
N GLU A 78 -0.05 5.84 2.23
CA GLU A 78 -0.02 4.49 2.82
C GLU A 78 -1.23 3.64 2.43
N VAL A 79 -2.14 4.17 1.62
CA VAL A 79 -3.24 3.38 1.03
C VAL A 79 -2.66 2.15 0.31
N PRO A 80 -3.14 0.92 0.59
CA PRO A 80 -2.66 -0.27 -0.10
C PRO A 80 -2.90 -0.19 -1.61
N TYR A 81 -1.88 -0.53 -2.40
CA TYR A 81 -2.00 -0.67 -3.86
C TYR A 81 -3.00 -1.75 -4.25
N TYR A 82 -3.11 -2.79 -3.42
CA TYR A 82 -4.14 -3.81 -3.56
C TYR A 82 -4.57 -4.33 -2.18
N LEU A 83 -5.80 -4.01 -1.81
CA LEU A 83 -6.48 -4.54 -0.63
C LEU A 83 -7.52 -5.56 -1.11
N TYR A 84 -7.36 -6.82 -0.69
CA TYR A 84 -8.15 -7.93 -1.22
C TYR A 84 -8.69 -8.86 -0.13
N MET A 85 -9.94 -9.27 -0.27
CA MET A 85 -10.49 -10.40 0.49
C MET A 85 -11.24 -11.36 -0.42
N THR A 86 -11.31 -12.62 -0.02
CA THR A 86 -12.22 -13.56 -0.68
C THR A 86 -12.66 -14.66 0.25
N CYS A 87 -13.91 -15.10 0.15
CA CYS A 87 -14.43 -16.23 0.90
C CYS A 87 -15.44 -16.98 0.04
N GLY A 88 -15.39 -18.31 0.03
CA GLY A 88 -16.32 -19.11 -0.77
C GLY A 88 -17.74 -19.07 -0.20
N THR A 89 -18.76 -19.18 -1.03
CA THR A 89 -20.17 -19.07 -0.59
C THR A 89 -20.64 -20.23 0.30
N GLU A 90 -19.91 -21.34 0.32
CA GLU A 90 -20.20 -22.51 1.16
C GLU A 90 -19.27 -22.58 2.38
N ASP A 91 -18.49 -21.54 2.65
CA ASP A 91 -17.70 -21.43 3.87
C ASP A 91 -18.63 -21.24 5.07
N PRO A 92 -18.70 -22.22 6.00
CA PRO A 92 -19.67 -22.18 7.08
C PRO A 92 -19.27 -21.24 8.21
N TRP A 93 -18.04 -20.68 8.19
CA TRP A 93 -17.50 -19.94 9.31
C TRP A 93 -17.24 -18.47 9.00
N ASN A 94 -16.66 -18.20 7.83
CA ASN A 94 -15.99 -16.92 7.59
C ASN A 94 -16.67 -16.06 6.52
N LEU A 95 -17.73 -16.54 5.88
CA LEU A 95 -18.42 -15.78 4.83
C LEU A 95 -19.01 -14.48 5.38
N ASP A 96 -19.73 -14.55 6.48
CA ASP A 96 -20.39 -13.38 7.08
C ASP A 96 -19.38 -12.42 7.73
N VAL A 97 -18.30 -12.95 8.31
CA VAL A 97 -17.17 -12.15 8.79
C VAL A 97 -16.51 -11.39 7.64
N THR A 98 -16.26 -12.06 6.51
CA THR A 98 -15.65 -11.44 5.33
C THR A 98 -16.54 -10.34 4.75
N LYS A 99 -17.86 -10.56 4.70
CA LYS A 99 -18.84 -9.53 4.29
C LYS A 99 -18.85 -8.34 5.25
N TYR A 100 -18.79 -8.59 6.54
CA TYR A 100 -18.72 -7.53 7.54
C TYR A 100 -17.47 -6.66 7.38
N TYR A 101 -16.29 -7.24 7.24
CA TYR A 101 -15.07 -6.47 7.01
C TYR A 101 -15.11 -5.67 5.69
N ALA A 102 -15.68 -6.25 4.62
CA ALA A 102 -15.85 -5.54 3.35
C ALA A 102 -16.79 -4.34 3.51
N GLN A 103 -17.91 -4.49 4.21
CA GLN A 103 -18.81 -3.38 4.52
C GLN A 103 -18.11 -2.27 5.30
N VAL A 104 -17.31 -2.62 6.32
CA VAL A 104 -16.55 -1.62 7.09
C VAL A 104 -15.57 -0.86 6.18
N TRP A 105 -14.88 -1.55 5.26
CA TRP A 105 -13.98 -0.90 4.32
C TRP A 105 -14.72 0.00 3.32
N ASP A 106 -15.90 -0.39 2.85
CA ASP A 106 -16.78 0.45 2.02
C ASP A 106 -17.18 1.73 2.79
N GLU A 107 -17.57 1.60 4.06
CA GLU A 107 -17.94 2.73 4.94
C GLU A 107 -16.77 3.68 5.22
N MET A 108 -15.55 3.16 5.30
CA MET A 108 -14.32 3.95 5.38
C MET A 108 -13.94 4.62 4.04
N GLY A 109 -14.57 4.25 2.93
CA GLY A 109 -14.20 4.71 1.59
C GLY A 109 -12.87 4.15 1.08
N LEU A 110 -12.44 2.99 1.61
CA LEU A 110 -11.21 2.35 1.16
C LEU A 110 -11.44 1.66 -0.19
N LYS A 111 -10.49 1.80 -1.11
CA LYS A 111 -10.53 1.05 -2.37
C LYS A 111 -10.08 -0.40 -2.11
N HIS A 112 -10.99 -1.36 -2.26
CA HIS A 112 -10.69 -2.79 -2.12
C HIS A 112 -11.37 -3.64 -3.20
N GLN A 113 -10.96 -4.90 -3.28
CA GLN A 113 -11.67 -5.95 -4.01
C GLN A 113 -12.12 -7.03 -3.04
N THR A 114 -13.35 -7.51 -3.19
CA THR A 114 -13.85 -8.64 -2.42
C THR A 114 -14.63 -9.60 -3.31
N ASP A 115 -14.20 -10.87 -3.34
CA ASP A 115 -14.79 -11.90 -4.20
C ASP A 115 -15.47 -13.00 -3.35
N TYR A 116 -16.66 -13.43 -3.76
CA TYR A 116 -17.39 -14.54 -3.13
C TYR A 116 -17.67 -15.70 -4.11
N PRO A 117 -16.68 -16.54 -4.44
CA PRO A 117 -16.86 -17.60 -5.44
C PRO A 117 -17.87 -18.67 -5.01
N GLU A 118 -18.82 -18.97 -5.88
CA GLU A 118 -19.88 -19.96 -5.63
C GLU A 118 -19.34 -21.39 -5.57
N GLY A 119 -19.87 -22.21 -4.65
CA GLY A 119 -19.55 -23.64 -4.56
C GLY A 119 -18.22 -23.97 -3.86
N TYR A 120 -17.59 -22.96 -3.24
CA TYR A 120 -16.34 -23.14 -2.50
C TYR A 120 -16.58 -23.07 -0.99
N ALA A 121 -16.06 -24.06 -0.27
CA ALA A 121 -16.06 -24.12 1.18
C ALA A 121 -14.68 -23.81 1.76
N HIS A 122 -14.55 -23.89 3.08
CA HIS A 122 -13.35 -23.58 3.85
C HIS A 122 -12.26 -24.68 3.71
N ASN A 123 -11.54 -24.70 2.57
CA ASN A 123 -10.56 -25.73 2.29
C ASN A 123 -9.40 -25.30 1.37
N TYR A 124 -8.36 -26.14 1.34
CA TYR A 124 -7.13 -25.88 0.58
C TYR A 124 -7.33 -25.76 -0.95
N LYS A 125 -8.35 -26.43 -1.52
CA LYS A 125 -8.61 -26.36 -2.97
C LYS A 125 -9.08 -24.96 -3.37
N PHE A 126 -9.87 -24.33 -2.51
CA PHE A 126 -10.26 -22.93 -2.66
C PHE A 126 -9.07 -22.00 -2.47
N TRP A 127 -8.34 -22.12 -1.36
CA TRP A 127 -7.24 -21.20 -1.02
C TRP A 127 -6.11 -21.18 -2.05
N ARG A 128 -5.80 -22.31 -2.69
CA ARG A 128 -4.80 -22.37 -3.77
C ARG A 128 -5.16 -21.45 -4.94
N GLN A 129 -6.44 -21.36 -5.28
CA GLN A 129 -6.92 -20.49 -6.36
C GLN A 129 -6.94 -19.03 -5.93
N CYS A 130 -7.30 -18.77 -4.67
CA CYS A 130 -7.23 -17.43 -4.07
C CYS A 130 -5.81 -16.87 -4.15
N PHE A 131 -4.82 -17.66 -3.74
CA PHE A 131 -3.41 -17.26 -3.77
C PHE A 131 -2.92 -16.97 -5.20
N TYR A 132 -3.26 -17.84 -6.16
CA TYR A 132 -2.96 -17.60 -7.58
C TYR A 132 -3.57 -16.29 -8.08
N ASN A 133 -4.84 -16.05 -7.80
CA ASN A 133 -5.57 -14.86 -8.24
C ASN A 133 -5.06 -13.57 -7.58
N TYR A 134 -4.61 -13.65 -6.33
CA TYR A 134 -3.96 -12.55 -5.62
C TYR A 134 -2.62 -12.20 -6.28
N LEU A 135 -1.73 -13.19 -6.44
CA LEU A 135 -0.40 -12.98 -7.04
C LEU A 135 -0.44 -12.43 -8.46
N ARG A 136 -1.49 -12.72 -9.25
CA ARG A 136 -1.64 -12.14 -10.59
C ARG A 136 -1.88 -10.62 -10.60
N ARG A 137 -2.21 -10.02 -9.46
CA ARG A 137 -2.50 -8.59 -9.30
C ARG A 137 -1.48 -7.89 -8.41
N THR A 138 -0.88 -8.62 -7.48
CA THR A 138 0.24 -8.12 -6.65
C THR A 138 1.44 -7.75 -7.52
N PHE A 139 2.06 -6.60 -7.23
CA PHE A 139 3.22 -6.07 -7.97
C PHE A 139 2.95 -5.72 -9.45
N THR A 140 1.67 -5.65 -9.86
CA THR A 140 1.29 -5.27 -11.24
C THR A 140 0.78 -3.84 -11.37
N VAL A 141 0.39 -3.22 -10.25
CA VAL A 141 0.05 -1.79 -10.23
C VAL A 141 1.35 -1.03 -10.46
N PRO A 142 1.46 -0.20 -11.52
CA PRO A 142 2.57 0.72 -11.66
C PRO A 142 2.53 1.61 -10.43
N VAL A 143 3.41 1.35 -9.47
CA VAL A 143 3.58 2.24 -8.33
C VAL A 143 4.10 3.53 -8.94
N GLN A 144 3.24 4.55 -8.97
CA GLN A 144 3.71 5.91 -9.17
C GLN A 144 4.71 6.14 -8.04
N PRO A 145 5.99 6.43 -8.35
CA PRO A 145 6.95 6.74 -7.31
C PRO A 145 6.32 7.78 -6.40
N LYS A 146 6.48 7.60 -5.08
CA LYS A 146 6.04 8.60 -4.10
C LYS A 146 6.53 9.95 -4.61
N ALA A 147 5.59 10.86 -4.83
CA ALA A 147 5.86 12.14 -5.44
C ALA A 147 6.73 12.93 -4.44
N THR A 148 8.05 12.84 -4.61
CA THR A 148 9.01 13.38 -3.64
C THR A 148 9.27 14.82 -4.01
N LEU A 149 9.03 15.75 -3.07
CA LEU A 149 9.29 17.16 -3.32
C LEU A 149 10.78 17.34 -3.64
N GLY A 150 11.08 17.88 -4.82
CA GLY A 150 12.43 17.98 -5.37
C GLY A 150 12.79 16.91 -6.40
N ASP A 151 12.02 15.83 -6.53
CA ASP A 151 12.22 14.77 -7.54
C ASP A 151 11.60 15.19 -8.88
N ALA A 152 12.36 15.95 -9.65
CA ALA A 152 11.96 16.40 -10.97
C ALA A 152 12.13 15.30 -12.03
N SER A 153 12.93 14.28 -11.74
CA SER A 153 13.19 13.16 -12.64
C SER A 153 12.12 12.07 -12.58
N GLY A 154 11.44 11.95 -11.44
CA GLY A 154 10.45 10.92 -11.14
C GLY A 154 11.08 9.56 -10.87
N ASP A 155 12.35 9.50 -10.47
CA ASP A 155 13.05 8.25 -10.17
C ASP A 155 12.91 7.81 -8.70
N GLY A 156 12.28 8.63 -7.86
CA GLY A 156 12.02 8.40 -6.44
C GLY A 156 13.11 8.96 -5.52
N GLY A 157 14.22 9.47 -6.06
CA GLY A 157 15.29 10.13 -5.32
C GLY A 157 15.25 11.66 -5.47
N VAL A 158 15.98 12.36 -4.61
CA VAL A 158 16.29 13.79 -4.81
C VAL A 158 17.81 13.94 -4.89
N ASP A 159 18.33 14.10 -6.10
CA ASP A 159 19.75 14.19 -6.39
C ASP A 159 20.11 15.19 -7.51
N VAL A 160 21.37 15.14 -7.97
CA VAL A 160 21.90 16.09 -8.96
C VAL A 160 21.24 15.97 -10.34
N THR A 161 20.60 14.82 -10.61
CA THR A 161 19.80 14.57 -11.81
C THR A 161 18.59 15.50 -11.82
N ASP A 162 17.91 15.67 -10.68
CA ASP A 162 16.77 16.58 -10.58
C ASP A 162 17.16 18.03 -10.85
N ILE A 163 18.26 18.48 -10.26
CA ILE A 163 18.81 19.82 -10.55
C ILE A 163 19.06 20.00 -12.05
N SER A 164 19.62 18.98 -12.69
CA SER A 164 19.93 19.02 -14.12
C SER A 164 18.66 19.13 -14.96
N MET A 165 17.61 18.39 -14.60
CA MET A 165 16.31 18.44 -15.28
C MET A 165 15.59 19.78 -15.04
N MET A 166 15.58 20.28 -13.80
CA MET A 166 15.07 21.61 -13.45
C MET A 166 15.76 22.71 -14.27
N ALA A 167 17.10 22.66 -14.34
CA ALA A 167 17.89 23.64 -15.08
C ALA A 167 17.63 23.57 -16.59
N ALA A 168 17.48 22.37 -17.15
CA ALA A 168 17.14 22.18 -18.56
C ALA A 168 15.75 22.73 -18.88
N HIS A 169 14.79 22.60 -17.98
CA HIS A 169 13.46 23.20 -18.11
C HIS A 169 13.49 24.71 -18.10
N ILE A 170 14.16 25.31 -17.10
CA ILE A 170 14.28 26.77 -16.98
C ILE A 170 14.96 27.37 -18.22
N LYS A 171 15.92 26.65 -18.82
CA LYS A 171 16.60 27.06 -20.05
C LYS A 171 15.80 26.78 -21.33
N GLY A 172 14.63 26.16 -21.24
CA GLY A 172 13.80 25.79 -22.39
C GLY A 172 14.39 24.67 -23.26
N ILE A 173 15.35 23.91 -22.74
CA ILE A 173 16.02 22.82 -23.47
C ILE A 173 15.16 21.55 -23.42
N HIS A 174 14.64 21.21 -22.25
CA HIS A 174 13.75 20.05 -22.05
C HIS A 174 12.57 20.42 -21.16
N SER A 175 11.35 20.15 -21.61
CA SER A 175 10.15 20.43 -20.81
C SER A 175 9.86 19.30 -19.81
N LEU A 176 9.56 19.67 -18.56
CA LEU A 176 9.07 18.75 -17.54
C LEU A 176 7.56 18.53 -17.72
N THR A 177 7.07 17.40 -17.22
CA THR A 177 5.63 17.14 -17.13
C THR A 177 4.98 18.04 -16.07
N ALA A 178 3.64 18.16 -16.11
CA ALA A 178 2.92 18.95 -15.10
C ALA A 178 3.16 18.45 -13.67
N SER A 179 3.22 17.13 -13.46
CA SER A 179 3.52 16.54 -12.16
C SER A 179 4.95 16.83 -11.70
N ALA A 180 5.95 16.69 -12.58
CA ALA A 180 7.34 17.01 -12.27
C ALA A 180 7.53 18.50 -11.98
N LEU A 181 6.77 19.39 -12.62
CA LEU A 181 6.79 20.82 -12.29
C LEU A 181 6.26 21.12 -10.89
N MET A 182 5.23 20.40 -10.44
CA MET A 182 4.70 20.55 -9.08
C MET A 182 5.69 20.06 -8.02
N LEU A 183 6.43 18.97 -8.30
CA LEU A 183 7.47 18.48 -7.40
C LEU A 183 8.73 19.34 -7.43
N ALA A 184 9.05 19.94 -8.56
CA ALA A 184 10.21 20.81 -8.71
C ALA A 184 10.01 22.21 -8.10
N ASP A 185 8.77 22.67 -7.93
CA ASP A 185 8.42 23.91 -7.22
C ASP A 185 8.50 23.71 -5.70
N VAL A 186 9.73 23.50 -5.21
CA VAL A 186 10.00 23.10 -3.82
C VAL A 186 9.74 24.21 -2.80
N ASP A 187 9.64 25.47 -3.24
CA ASP A 187 9.20 26.59 -2.41
C ASP A 187 7.69 26.90 -2.51
N ARG A 188 6.97 26.15 -3.37
CA ARG A 188 5.53 26.29 -3.64
C ARG A 188 5.12 27.69 -4.10
N SER A 189 6.02 28.38 -4.82
CA SER A 189 5.74 29.71 -5.39
C SER A 189 4.80 29.66 -6.60
N GLY A 190 4.51 28.45 -7.11
CA GLY A 190 3.77 28.21 -8.34
C GLY A 190 4.64 28.32 -9.59
N LYS A 191 5.97 28.43 -9.44
CA LYS A 191 6.91 28.63 -10.57
C LYS A 191 8.26 27.99 -10.29
N LEU A 192 8.61 27.00 -11.11
CA LEU A 192 9.97 26.46 -11.14
C LEU A 192 11.00 27.52 -11.59
N ASN A 193 11.94 27.85 -10.71
CA ASN A 193 13.02 28.81 -10.98
C ASN A 193 14.33 28.46 -10.24
N VAL A 194 15.31 29.38 -10.26
CA VAL A 194 16.64 29.14 -9.69
C VAL A 194 16.63 29.02 -8.15
N SER A 195 15.64 29.58 -7.48
CA SER A 195 15.44 29.42 -6.04
C SER A 195 15.15 27.96 -5.68
N ASP A 196 14.32 27.28 -6.48
CA ASP A 196 14.02 25.87 -6.30
C ASP A 196 15.28 25.01 -6.44
N ILE A 197 16.07 25.25 -7.50
CA ILE A 197 17.36 24.58 -7.69
C ILE A 197 18.27 24.76 -6.46
N ALA A 198 18.33 25.97 -5.91
CA ALA A 198 19.16 26.25 -4.75
C ALA A 198 18.68 25.49 -3.49
N LEU A 199 17.37 25.39 -3.29
CA LEU A 199 16.76 24.66 -2.18
C LEU A 199 16.96 23.15 -2.32
N THR A 200 16.73 22.59 -3.52
CA THR A 200 17.00 21.19 -3.84
C THR A 200 18.49 20.86 -3.65
N ALA A 201 19.39 21.73 -4.10
CA ALA A 201 20.83 21.58 -3.87
C ALA A 201 21.22 21.62 -2.37
N ALA A 202 20.58 22.48 -1.58
CA ALA A 202 20.79 22.53 -0.14
C ALA A 202 20.28 21.24 0.53
N HIS A 203 19.21 20.65 0.01
CA HIS A 203 18.67 19.37 0.47
C HIS A 203 19.61 18.20 0.20
N ILE A 204 20.10 18.08 -1.03
CA ILE A 204 21.07 17.05 -1.42
C ILE A 204 22.33 17.13 -0.56
N LYS A 205 22.75 18.34 -0.16
CA LYS A 205 23.90 18.57 0.73
C LYS A 205 23.60 18.34 2.22
N GLY A 206 22.37 17.99 2.59
CA GLY A 206 21.95 17.81 3.99
C GLY A 206 21.89 19.11 4.79
N ILE A 207 21.94 20.27 4.14
CA ILE A 207 21.91 21.60 4.78
C ILE A 207 20.48 21.97 5.16
N ARG A 208 19.48 21.56 4.35
CA ARG A 208 18.08 21.92 4.54
C ARG A 208 17.14 20.80 4.12
N VAL A 209 16.13 20.48 4.93
CA VAL A 209 15.10 19.51 4.54
C VAL A 209 13.99 20.23 3.75
N LEU A 210 13.58 19.66 2.62
CA LEU A 210 12.42 20.14 1.85
C LEU A 210 11.13 19.79 2.62
N LYS A 211 10.14 20.69 2.61
CA LYS A 211 8.88 20.57 3.37
C LYS A 211 7.70 21.01 2.52
#